data_AF-A0AAW7S1R9-F1
#
_entry.id   AF-A0AAW7S1R9-F1
#
_cell.length_a   1.000
_cell.length_b   1.000
_cell.length_c   1.000
_cell.angle_alpha   90.00
_cell.angle_beta   90.00
_cell.angle_gamma   90.00
#
_symmetry.space_group_name_H-M   'P 1'
#
loop_
_entity.id
_entity.type
_entity.pdbx_description
1 polymer ?
#
loop_
_entity_poly.entity_id
_entity_poly.type
_entity_poly.pdbx_seq_one_letter_code
_entity_poly.pdbx_strand_id
1 'polypeptide(L)'
;MTILEIQTPRVFAPLLAPARYKGAHGGRGSGKSHFFGELWLEENVSDKYDFVCLRETLKSLEFSVKKLLEAKITAFNAGDYFEVQDRRIMSRHGGVTIFEGMQNHTAESIKSLEGFDRAWFTEAQNATEKSLTILRPTIRKPGSQIWADWNPSKPTDPIDVLLRGAEPPPDSIVVEANFMDNPWLPRELHEEMEYDKRRDPDKYAHVWLGGYQQRSEARVFKNWRVEEFERPEGTIFRLGADWGFASDPSVLIRCDIDGNRLYVDYEAYQVGCEIVNLPELFMAVPEAEKWPITADSARPETISHMQKHGFPKIRAAIKGAKSLEEGVEFLNSFDIVVHPRCKHLIDELTLYKYKEDKLTGAVLPILEDKDNHVIDALRYACEGARRAAKPAKQKQPVVRRSVMGGGAWMS
;
A
#
# COMPACT_ATOMS: atom_id res chain seq x y z
N MET A 1 35.35 34.49 15.46
CA MET A 1 35.08 33.18 14.84
C MET A 1 33.59 32.97 14.86
N THR A 2 32.96 32.85 13.70
CA THR A 2 31.58 32.36 13.59
C THR A 2 31.62 30.85 13.59
N ILE A 3 30.70 30.22 14.33
CA ILE A 3 30.56 28.76 14.42
C ILE A 3 29.39 28.38 13.52
N LEU A 4 29.60 27.42 12.62
CA LEU A 4 28.50 26.79 11.88
C LEU A 4 27.89 25.73 12.80
N GLU A 5 26.63 25.92 13.19
CA GLU A 5 25.89 24.97 14.03
C GLU A 5 24.74 24.37 13.22
N ILE A 6 24.79 23.06 13.00
CA ILE A 6 23.79 22.31 12.25
C ILE A 6 23.07 21.37 13.22
N GLN A 7 21.76 21.50 13.32
CA GLN A 7 20.95 20.59 14.11
C GLN A 7 20.68 19.32 13.30
N THR A 8 21.28 18.20 13.74
CA THR A 8 21.14 16.91 13.05
C THR A 8 20.14 16.00 13.79
N PRO A 9 19.09 15.48 13.11
CA PRO A 9 18.21 14.48 13.70
C PRO A 9 19.00 13.25 14.17
N ARG A 10 18.63 12.71 15.34
CA ARG A 10 19.35 11.60 15.96
C ARG A 10 19.49 10.37 15.06
N VAL A 11 18.48 10.11 14.22
CA VAL A 11 18.47 8.99 13.27
C VAL A 11 19.62 9.05 12.25
N PHE A 12 20.10 10.25 11.91
CA PHE A 12 21.18 10.45 10.96
C PHE A 12 22.57 10.51 11.60
N ALA A 13 22.67 10.51 12.94
CA ALA A 13 23.97 10.55 13.64
C ALA A 13 24.97 9.46 13.17
N PRO A 14 24.56 8.20 12.88
CA PRO A 14 25.47 7.20 12.34
C PRO A 14 26.13 7.61 11.02
N LEU A 15 25.43 8.38 10.18
CA LEU A 15 25.94 8.81 8.87
C LEU A 15 27.01 9.92 8.96
N LEU A 16 27.25 10.50 10.14
CA LEU A 16 28.34 11.46 10.34
C LEU A 16 29.71 10.76 10.39
N ALA A 17 29.75 9.47 10.74
CA ALA A 17 30.98 8.70 10.70
C ALA A 17 31.52 8.55 9.26
N PRO A 18 32.84 8.43 9.07
CA PRO A 18 33.40 8.15 7.75
C PRO A 18 32.98 6.75 7.29
N ALA A 19 32.46 6.66 6.06
CA ALA A 19 32.11 5.40 5.41
C ALA A 19 32.14 5.58 3.90
N ARG A 20 32.54 4.53 3.17
CA ARG A 20 32.54 4.49 1.71
C ARG A 20 31.13 4.64 1.14
N TYR A 21 30.14 3.98 1.72
CA TYR A 21 28.74 4.11 1.34
C TYR A 21 27.91 4.67 2.49
N LYS A 22 27.14 5.72 2.21
CA LYS A 22 26.19 6.34 3.16
C LYS A 22 24.79 6.31 2.58
N GLY A 23 23.88 5.59 3.23
CA GLY A 23 22.51 5.42 2.76
C GLY A 23 21.48 5.94 3.76
N ALA A 24 20.47 6.66 3.30
CA ALA A 24 19.26 6.95 4.06
C ALA A 24 18.03 6.50 3.26
N HIS A 25 17.22 5.63 3.84
CA HIS A 25 15.96 5.19 3.23
C HIS A 25 14.76 5.44 4.14
N GLY A 26 13.56 5.45 3.58
CA GLY A 26 12.31 5.55 4.34
C GLY A 26 11.28 6.43 3.64
N GLY A 27 10.21 6.80 4.32
CA GLY A 27 9.08 7.54 3.78
C GLY A 27 9.34 9.03 3.59
N ARG A 28 8.30 9.73 3.10
CA ARG A 28 8.27 11.20 2.95
C ARG A 28 8.32 11.90 4.31
N GLY A 29 8.78 13.15 4.31
CA GLY A 29 8.85 13.98 5.52
C GLY A 29 9.98 13.64 6.50
N SER A 30 10.83 12.67 6.17
CA SER A 30 11.94 12.20 7.02
C SER A 30 13.17 13.12 7.09
N GLY A 31 13.29 14.11 6.21
CA GLY A 31 14.43 15.03 6.21
C GLY A 31 15.72 14.49 5.58
N LYS A 32 15.71 13.29 4.96
CA LYS A 32 16.90 12.65 4.35
C LYS A 32 17.70 13.57 3.43
N SER A 33 17.04 14.20 2.46
CA SER A 33 17.72 15.07 1.51
C SER A 33 18.23 16.35 2.18
N HIS A 34 17.52 16.87 3.20
CA HIS A 34 18.00 18.01 3.98
C HIS A 34 19.28 17.67 4.75
N PHE A 35 19.34 16.50 5.38
CA PHE A 35 20.53 16.01 6.07
C PHE A 35 21.74 15.94 5.12
N PHE A 36 21.62 15.31 3.96
CA PHE A 36 22.74 15.25 3.01
C PHE A 36 23.14 16.63 2.45
N GLY A 37 22.17 17.54 2.28
CA GLY A 37 22.47 18.92 1.89
C GLY A 37 23.20 19.71 2.98
N GLU A 38 22.92 19.44 4.24
CA GLU A 38 23.63 20.03 5.39
C GLU A 38 25.02 19.43 5.57
N LEU A 39 25.17 18.12 5.40
CA LEU A 39 26.48 17.45 5.41
C LEU A 39 27.37 17.93 4.26
N TRP A 40 26.79 18.16 3.07
CA TRP A 40 27.48 18.80 1.96
C TRP A 40 27.99 20.20 2.32
N LEU A 41 27.14 21.01 2.98
CA LEU A 41 27.46 22.37 3.38
C LEU A 41 28.61 22.37 4.39
N GLU A 42 28.53 21.53 5.43
CA GLU A 42 29.55 21.37 6.45
C GLU A 42 30.91 21.01 5.84
N GLU A 43 30.96 20.00 4.97
CA GLU A 43 32.20 19.57 4.31
C GLU A 43 32.79 20.70 3.44
N ASN A 44 31.98 21.38 2.62
CA ASN A 44 32.48 22.40 1.68
C ASN A 44 32.83 23.76 2.32
N VAL A 45 32.29 24.05 3.50
CA VAL A 45 32.70 25.21 4.33
C VAL A 45 34.00 24.89 5.07
N SER A 46 34.27 23.63 5.37
CA SER A 46 35.42 23.21 6.18
C SER A 46 36.69 22.96 5.36
N ASP A 47 36.58 22.37 4.18
CA ASP A 47 37.73 22.00 3.34
C ASP A 47 37.38 21.97 1.83
N LYS A 48 38.37 21.68 0.99
CA LYS A 48 38.20 21.49 -0.45
C LYS A 48 37.64 20.09 -0.76
N TYR A 49 36.38 20.05 -1.18
CA TYR A 49 35.76 18.83 -1.71
C TYR A 49 35.12 19.05 -3.08
N ASP A 50 35.31 18.09 -3.98
CA ASP A 50 34.63 18.05 -5.27
C ASP A 50 33.44 17.08 -5.21
N PHE A 51 32.24 17.59 -5.48
CA PHE A 51 30.96 16.87 -5.35
C PHE A 51 30.23 16.70 -6.68
N VAL A 52 29.72 15.50 -6.94
CA VAL A 52 28.77 15.26 -8.03
C VAL A 52 27.43 14.83 -7.45
N CYS A 53 26.41 15.66 -7.68
CA CYS A 53 25.03 15.34 -7.33
C CYS A 53 24.35 14.66 -8.53
N LEU A 54 23.81 13.48 -8.32
CA LEU A 54 23.33 12.57 -9.36
C LEU A 54 21.82 12.32 -9.23
N ARG A 55 21.18 12.14 -10.37
CA ARG A 55 19.85 11.52 -10.52
C ARG A 55 19.88 10.58 -11.70
N GLU A 56 18.98 9.59 -11.76
CA GLU A 56 18.87 8.74 -12.95
C GLU A 56 18.50 9.60 -14.17
N THR A 57 17.37 10.30 -14.07
CA THR A 57 16.89 11.25 -15.08
C THR A 57 16.94 12.66 -14.51
N LEU A 58 17.77 13.53 -15.10
CA LEU A 58 17.80 14.96 -14.79
C LEU A 58 17.06 15.73 -15.89
N LYS A 59 15.82 16.18 -15.59
CA LYS A 59 14.99 16.93 -16.56
C LYS A 59 15.26 18.44 -16.55
N SER A 60 15.39 19.04 -15.36
CA SER A 60 15.68 20.47 -15.18
C SER A 60 16.49 20.69 -13.90
N LEU A 61 17.44 21.63 -13.96
CA LEU A 61 18.25 22.04 -12.81
C LEU A 61 17.45 22.91 -11.83
N GLU A 62 16.46 23.67 -12.29
CA GLU A 62 15.66 24.62 -11.48
C GLU A 62 14.83 23.94 -10.38
N PHE A 63 14.53 22.64 -10.54
CA PHE A 63 13.73 21.85 -9.60
C PHE A 63 14.54 20.72 -8.94
N SER A 64 15.87 20.81 -8.99
CA SER A 64 16.78 19.75 -8.55
C SER A 64 17.39 20.00 -7.17
N VAL A 65 18.23 19.07 -6.73
CA VAL A 65 19.07 19.17 -5.53
C VAL A 65 19.90 20.47 -5.46
N LYS A 66 20.22 21.12 -6.60
CA LYS A 66 20.87 22.43 -6.61
C LYS A 66 20.11 23.49 -5.80
N LYS A 67 18.79 23.58 -6.01
CA LYS A 67 17.92 24.53 -5.29
C LYS A 67 17.90 24.25 -3.79
N LEU A 68 17.97 22.98 -3.40
CA LEU A 68 18.09 22.59 -2.00
C LEU A 68 19.41 23.10 -1.41
N LEU A 69 20.53 22.93 -2.12
CA LEU A 69 21.84 23.41 -1.65
C LEU A 69 21.90 24.94 -1.56
N GLU A 70 21.37 25.68 -2.52
CA GLU A 70 21.24 27.15 -2.47
C GLU A 70 20.41 27.62 -1.28
N ALA A 71 19.31 26.92 -0.98
CA ALA A 71 18.48 27.19 0.19
C ALA A 71 19.26 26.93 1.49
N LYS A 72 20.11 25.90 1.55
CA LYS A 72 20.98 25.65 2.71
C LYS A 72 22.05 26.73 2.87
N ILE A 73 22.72 27.15 1.79
CA ILE A 73 23.68 28.27 1.83
C ILE A 73 23.01 29.52 2.43
N THR A 74 21.80 29.83 1.98
CA THR A 74 21.05 31.00 2.46
C THR A 74 20.63 30.83 3.92
N ALA A 75 20.05 29.69 4.28
CA ALA A 75 19.52 29.42 5.63
C ALA A 75 20.62 29.46 6.70
N PHE A 76 21.84 29.01 6.37
CA PHE A 76 22.98 29.02 7.29
C PHE A 76 23.87 30.26 7.14
N ASN A 77 23.45 31.26 6.35
CA ASN A 77 24.20 32.49 6.10
C ASN A 77 25.65 32.22 5.64
N ALA A 78 25.84 31.22 4.78
CA ALA A 78 27.14 30.76 4.31
C ALA A 78 27.54 31.34 2.95
N GLY A 79 26.84 32.38 2.46
CA GLY A 79 27.01 32.92 1.11
C GLY A 79 28.45 33.29 0.75
N ASP A 80 29.22 33.84 1.70
CA ASP A 80 30.62 34.23 1.50
C ASP A 80 31.57 33.06 1.18
N TYR A 81 31.13 31.82 1.39
CA TYR A 81 31.88 30.61 1.09
C TYR A 81 31.59 30.06 -0.30
N PHE A 82 30.59 30.58 -1.02
CA PHE A 82 30.12 29.95 -2.26
C PHE A 82 29.90 30.96 -3.39
N GLU A 83 30.37 30.60 -4.57
CA GLU A 83 29.98 31.22 -5.83
C GLU A 83 28.98 30.31 -6.55
N VAL A 84 27.71 30.71 -6.52
CA VAL A 84 26.62 29.97 -7.16
C VAL A 84 26.53 30.38 -8.63
N GLN A 85 26.67 29.41 -9.54
CA GLN A 85 26.51 29.59 -10.97
C GLN A 85 25.32 28.76 -11.48
N ASP A 86 24.99 28.88 -12.77
CA ASP A 86 23.85 28.17 -13.38
C ASP A 86 23.98 26.64 -13.26
N ARG A 87 25.15 26.09 -13.60
CA ARG A 87 25.39 24.63 -13.68
C ARG A 87 26.26 24.05 -12.56
N ARG A 88 26.81 24.88 -11.68
CA ARG A 88 27.73 24.45 -10.62
C ARG A 88 27.72 25.41 -9.44
N ILE A 89 28.20 24.93 -8.30
CA ILE A 89 28.48 25.75 -7.12
C ILE A 89 29.97 25.60 -6.81
N MET A 90 30.69 26.71 -6.71
CA MET A 90 32.11 26.70 -6.35
C MET A 90 32.28 27.10 -4.89
N SER A 91 33.07 26.36 -4.14
CA SER A 91 33.46 26.72 -2.77
C SER A 91 34.68 27.65 -2.80
N ARG A 92 34.76 28.56 -1.83
CA ARG A 92 35.91 29.44 -1.58
C ARG A 92 37.22 28.67 -1.35
N HIS A 93 37.13 27.42 -0.89
CA HIS A 93 38.27 26.52 -0.74
C HIS A 93 38.72 25.88 -2.07
N GLY A 94 38.06 26.21 -3.19
CA GLY A 94 38.38 25.73 -4.53
C GLY A 94 37.71 24.41 -4.91
N GLY A 95 36.77 23.92 -4.09
CA GLY A 95 35.94 22.75 -4.40
C GLY A 95 34.85 23.09 -5.41
N VAL A 96 34.41 22.11 -6.21
CA VAL A 96 33.30 22.27 -7.16
C VAL A 96 32.20 21.25 -6.92
N THR A 97 30.95 21.73 -6.93
CA THR A 97 29.75 20.88 -6.94
C THR A 97 29.05 20.98 -8.30
N ILE A 98 28.87 19.84 -8.95
CA ILE A 98 28.17 19.72 -10.25
C ILE A 98 26.92 18.84 -10.11
N PHE A 99 26.03 18.93 -11.11
CA PHE A 99 24.73 18.25 -11.11
C PHE A 99 24.53 17.51 -12.43
N GLU A 100 24.43 16.19 -12.39
CA GLU A 100 24.44 15.34 -13.57
C GLU A 100 23.33 14.28 -13.57
N GLY A 101 22.91 13.88 -14.78
CA GLY A 101 21.92 12.83 -15.01
C GLY A 101 22.59 11.56 -15.52
N MET A 102 22.45 10.45 -14.80
CA MET A 102 23.11 9.18 -15.13
C MET A 102 22.68 8.58 -16.47
N GLN A 103 21.44 8.80 -16.91
CA GLN A 103 20.94 8.32 -18.21
C GLN A 103 21.74 8.85 -19.40
N ASN A 104 22.37 10.02 -19.26
CA ASN A 104 23.16 10.65 -20.32
C ASN A 104 24.60 10.10 -20.34
N HIS A 105 24.99 9.30 -19.35
CA HIS A 105 26.34 8.82 -19.20
C HIS A 105 26.51 7.38 -19.71
N THR A 106 27.53 7.22 -20.54
CA THR A 106 28.18 5.93 -20.82
C THR A 106 29.38 5.73 -19.89
N ALA A 107 29.90 4.50 -19.84
CA ALA A 107 31.12 4.17 -19.08
C ALA A 107 32.35 5.02 -19.49
N GLU A 108 32.36 5.59 -20.70
CA GLU A 108 33.45 6.48 -21.15
C GLU A 108 33.22 7.92 -20.69
N SER A 109 32.00 8.45 -20.86
CA SER A 109 31.70 9.84 -20.49
C SER A 109 31.77 10.11 -18.99
N ILE A 110 31.50 9.09 -18.17
CA ILE A 110 31.49 9.23 -16.71
C ILE A 110 32.90 9.33 -16.13
N LYS A 111 33.95 8.93 -16.87
CA LYS A 111 35.35 8.95 -16.37
C LYS A 111 35.81 10.34 -15.94
N SER A 112 35.15 11.38 -16.46
CA SER A 112 35.31 12.76 -15.99
C SER A 112 35.03 12.95 -14.49
N LEU A 113 34.30 12.02 -13.86
CA LEU A 113 33.97 12.03 -12.44
C LEU A 113 35.01 11.32 -11.55
N GLU A 114 36.08 10.75 -12.10
CA GLU A 114 37.05 9.96 -11.32
C GLU A 114 37.78 10.75 -10.23
N GLY A 115 37.91 12.07 -10.40
CA GLY A 115 38.56 12.97 -9.45
C GLY A 115 37.67 13.45 -8.30
N PHE A 116 36.38 13.09 -8.29
CA PHE A 116 35.43 13.60 -7.30
C PHE A 116 35.58 12.90 -5.93
N ASP A 117 35.42 13.68 -4.87
CA ASP A 117 35.49 13.23 -3.49
C ASP A 117 34.18 12.58 -3.03
N ARG A 118 33.06 13.06 -3.55
CA ARG A 118 31.72 12.67 -3.12
C ARG A 118 30.80 12.55 -4.31
N ALA A 119 30.05 11.46 -4.36
CA ALA A 119 28.92 11.32 -5.28
C ALA A 119 27.64 11.15 -4.46
N TRP A 120 26.67 12.04 -4.63
CA TRP A 120 25.39 11.96 -3.95
C TRP A 120 24.29 11.63 -4.95
N PHE A 121 23.79 10.40 -4.90
CA PHE A 121 22.68 9.92 -5.71
C PHE A 121 21.34 10.24 -5.01
N THR A 122 20.65 11.26 -5.50
CA THR A 122 19.34 11.69 -4.97
C THR A 122 18.21 10.90 -5.62
N GLU A 123 17.16 10.61 -4.84
CA GLU A 123 16.02 9.78 -5.29
C GLU A 123 16.48 8.46 -5.93
N ALA A 124 17.41 7.78 -5.25
CA ALA A 124 18.12 6.63 -5.78
C ALA A 124 17.23 5.40 -6.01
N GLN A 125 15.95 5.40 -5.60
CA GLN A 125 15.00 4.35 -5.98
C GLN A 125 14.82 4.24 -7.50
N ASN A 126 15.15 5.30 -8.24
CA ASN A 126 15.13 5.29 -9.70
C ASN A 126 16.45 4.83 -10.33
N ALA A 127 17.49 4.56 -9.54
CA ALA A 127 18.80 4.17 -10.06
C ALA A 127 18.72 2.82 -10.78
N THR A 128 19.31 2.74 -11.97
CA THR A 128 19.42 1.47 -12.69
C THR A 128 20.66 0.69 -12.28
N GLU A 129 20.62 -0.64 -12.42
CA GLU A 129 21.78 -1.51 -12.16
C GLU A 129 22.99 -1.09 -13.02
N LYS A 130 22.73 -0.72 -14.28
CA LYS A 130 23.74 -0.18 -15.20
C LYS A 130 24.38 1.09 -14.64
N SER A 131 23.59 2.05 -14.18
CA SER A 131 24.08 3.30 -13.59
C SER A 131 24.97 3.05 -12.37
N LEU A 132 24.54 2.19 -11.44
CA LEU A 132 25.32 1.85 -10.25
C LEU A 132 26.61 1.09 -10.58
N THR A 133 26.57 0.18 -11.55
CA THR A 133 27.73 -0.59 -12.03
C THR A 133 28.81 0.32 -12.60
N ILE A 134 28.40 1.40 -13.28
CA ILE A 134 29.31 2.37 -13.88
C ILE A 134 29.80 3.39 -12.83
N LEU A 135 28.93 3.86 -11.94
CA LEU A 135 29.25 4.89 -10.94
C LEU A 135 30.28 4.42 -9.91
N ARG A 136 30.04 3.25 -9.31
CA ARG A 136 30.85 2.73 -8.18
C ARG A 136 32.36 2.65 -8.47
N PRO A 137 32.82 2.09 -9.61
CA PRO A 137 34.25 2.06 -9.94
C PRO A 137 34.78 3.41 -10.43
N THR A 138 33.91 4.33 -10.84
CA THR A 138 34.33 5.66 -11.32
C THR A 138 34.75 6.55 -10.16
N ILE A 139 33.95 6.61 -9.08
CA ILE A 139 34.26 7.43 -7.90
C ILE A 139 35.37 6.76 -7.08
N ARG A 140 36.63 6.86 -7.51
CA ARG A 140 37.73 6.01 -7.02
C ARG A 140 38.85 6.74 -6.29
N LYS A 141 38.71 8.04 -6.08
CA LYS A 141 39.69 8.83 -5.31
C LYS A 141 39.83 8.24 -3.89
N PRO A 142 41.05 8.10 -3.33
CA PRO A 142 41.20 7.63 -1.95
C PRO A 142 40.36 8.44 -0.97
N GLY A 143 39.58 7.76 -0.12
CA GLY A 143 38.64 8.41 0.81
C GLY A 143 37.36 8.96 0.18
N SER A 144 37.11 8.71 -1.12
CA SER A 144 35.84 9.12 -1.74
C SER A 144 34.64 8.34 -1.21
N GLN A 145 33.49 8.97 -1.20
CA GLN A 145 32.24 8.40 -0.66
C GLN A 145 31.10 8.46 -1.68
N ILE A 146 30.18 7.51 -1.57
CA ILE A 146 28.93 7.47 -2.33
C ILE A 146 27.77 7.56 -1.36
N TRP A 147 26.99 8.63 -1.49
CA TRP A 147 25.81 8.91 -0.68
C TRP A 147 24.55 8.61 -1.48
N ALA A 148 23.52 8.09 -0.83
CA ALA A 148 22.24 7.83 -1.47
C ALA A 148 21.08 8.10 -0.51
N ASP A 149 20.07 8.84 -0.99
CA ASP A 149 18.76 8.92 -0.34
C ASP A 149 17.66 8.37 -1.27
N TRP A 150 16.79 7.53 -0.72
CA TRP A 150 15.68 6.96 -1.49
C TRP A 150 14.44 6.65 -0.65
N ASN A 151 13.30 6.61 -1.33
CA ASN A 151 12.08 6.05 -0.78
C ASN A 151 11.90 4.64 -1.36
N PRO A 152 11.98 3.57 -0.55
CA PRO A 152 11.86 2.19 -1.06
C PRO A 152 10.58 1.99 -1.87
N SER A 153 10.69 1.38 -3.04
CA SER A 153 9.56 1.11 -3.94
C SER A 153 9.38 -0.39 -4.13
N LYS A 154 10.41 -1.10 -4.60
CA LYS A 154 10.42 -2.56 -4.71
C LYS A 154 11.66 -3.14 -4.02
N PRO A 155 11.57 -4.36 -3.46
CA PRO A 155 12.74 -5.05 -2.91
C PRO A 155 13.79 -5.38 -3.98
N THR A 156 13.40 -5.36 -5.25
CA THR A 156 14.28 -5.60 -6.40
C THR A 156 14.92 -4.33 -6.95
N ASP A 157 14.62 -3.14 -6.40
CA ASP A 157 15.20 -1.90 -6.90
C ASP A 157 16.72 -1.91 -6.67
N PRO A 158 17.56 -1.56 -7.66
CA PRO A 158 19.01 -1.79 -7.59
C PRO A 158 19.71 -1.15 -6.39
N ILE A 159 19.30 0.06 -5.97
CA ILE A 159 19.89 0.69 -4.77
C ILE A 159 19.53 -0.06 -3.49
N ASP A 160 18.32 -0.61 -3.44
CA ASP A 160 17.79 -1.32 -2.28
C ASP A 160 18.48 -2.66 -2.14
N VAL A 161 18.64 -3.39 -3.25
CA VAL A 161 19.47 -4.61 -3.31
C VAL A 161 20.92 -4.33 -2.91
N LEU A 162 21.51 -3.23 -3.39
CA LEU A 162 22.91 -2.89 -3.10
C LEU A 162 23.13 -2.57 -1.61
N LEU A 163 22.27 -1.77 -0.99
CA LEU A 163 22.54 -1.22 0.35
C LEU A 163 21.73 -1.89 1.48
N ARG A 164 20.65 -2.61 1.15
CA ARG A 164 19.78 -3.32 2.12
C ARG A 164 19.62 -4.82 1.82
N GLY A 165 20.26 -5.31 0.76
CA GLY A 165 20.29 -6.74 0.43
C GLY A 165 21.07 -7.57 1.45
N ALA A 166 21.15 -8.88 1.20
CA ALA A 166 21.82 -9.82 2.11
C ALA A 166 23.33 -9.56 2.26
N GLU A 167 23.96 -8.99 1.24
CA GLU A 167 25.41 -8.72 1.19
C GLU A 167 25.67 -7.29 0.73
N PRO A 168 25.46 -6.27 1.59
CA PRO A 168 25.80 -4.90 1.25
C PRO A 168 27.34 -4.75 1.13
N PRO A 169 27.85 -3.79 0.33
CA PRO A 169 29.28 -3.53 0.24
C PRO A 169 29.90 -3.32 1.64
N PRO A 170 31.14 -3.76 1.85
CA PRO A 170 31.86 -3.43 3.08
C PRO A 170 31.97 -1.91 3.23
N ASP A 171 32.02 -1.44 4.47
CA ASP A 171 32.07 -0.01 4.80
C ASP A 171 30.83 0.79 4.31
N SER A 172 29.65 0.21 4.56
CA SER A 172 28.35 0.83 4.34
C SER A 172 27.68 1.19 5.66
N ILE A 173 27.24 2.43 5.80
CA ILE A 173 26.34 2.88 6.87
C ILE A 173 25.00 3.22 6.24
N VAL A 174 23.95 2.53 6.65
CA VAL A 174 22.59 2.71 6.11
C VAL A 174 21.63 2.89 7.28
N VAL A 175 20.80 3.93 7.20
CA VAL A 175 19.79 4.24 8.22
C VAL A 175 18.40 4.31 7.61
N GLU A 176 17.41 3.87 8.37
CA GLU A 176 16.00 4.08 8.07
C GLU A 176 15.53 5.34 8.78
N ALA A 177 14.95 6.28 8.05
CA ALA A 177 14.39 7.52 8.59
C ALA A 177 13.01 7.80 7.99
N ASN A 178 12.03 8.01 8.86
CA ASN A 178 10.63 8.30 8.54
C ASN A 178 10.20 9.65 9.13
N PHE A 179 8.95 10.06 8.89
CA PHE A 179 8.47 11.37 9.38
C PHE A 179 8.56 11.51 10.91
N MET A 180 8.45 10.40 11.66
CA MET A 180 8.56 10.38 13.12
C MET A 180 9.96 10.72 13.63
N ASP A 181 10.98 10.52 12.80
CA ASP A 181 12.37 10.80 13.13
C ASP A 181 12.77 12.25 12.84
N ASN A 182 11.89 13.03 12.21
CA ASN A 182 12.11 14.43 11.86
C ASN A 182 11.52 15.37 12.94
N PRO A 183 12.34 15.99 13.80
CA PRO A 183 11.86 16.90 14.83
C PRO A 183 11.24 18.20 14.29
N TRP A 184 11.51 18.52 13.01
CA TRP A 184 11.04 19.73 12.33
C TRP A 184 10.07 19.42 11.20
N LEU A 185 9.27 18.35 11.34
CA LEU A 185 8.24 18.00 10.38
C LEU A 185 7.23 19.16 10.23
N PRO A 186 7.04 19.71 9.03
CA PRO A 186 6.03 20.75 8.79
C PRO A 186 4.62 20.26 9.11
N ARG A 187 3.79 21.17 9.62
CA ARG A 187 2.39 20.88 9.98
C ARG A 187 1.60 20.34 8.78
N GLU A 188 1.83 20.91 7.61
CA GLU A 188 1.16 20.53 6.36
C GLU A 188 1.45 19.07 5.99
N LEU A 189 2.71 18.62 6.18
CA LEU A 189 3.06 17.21 5.94
C LEU A 189 2.45 16.30 7.01
N HIS A 190 2.35 16.75 8.26
CA HIS A 190 1.68 15.98 9.31
C HIS A 190 0.17 15.82 9.02
N GLU A 191 -0.51 16.85 8.53
CA GLU A 191 -1.93 16.80 8.18
C GLU A 191 -2.20 15.87 6.99
N GLU A 192 -1.38 15.93 5.93
CA GLU A 192 -1.45 15.00 4.79
C GLU A 192 -1.19 13.54 5.21
N MET A 193 -0.22 13.34 6.10
CA MET A 193 0.09 12.01 6.65
C MET A 193 -1.09 11.43 7.42
N GLU A 194 -1.69 12.20 8.32
CA GLU A 194 -2.85 11.74 9.09
C GLU A 194 -4.08 11.50 8.20
N TYR A 195 -4.24 12.26 7.12
CA TYR A 195 -5.26 11.99 6.11
C TYR A 195 -5.03 10.65 5.41
N ASP A 196 -3.82 10.41 4.90
CA ASP A 196 -3.46 9.16 4.22
C ASP A 196 -3.58 7.96 5.18
N LYS A 197 -3.14 8.10 6.43
CA LYS A 197 -3.22 7.07 7.48
C LYS A 197 -4.65 6.61 7.74
N ARG A 198 -5.62 7.53 7.76
CA ARG A 198 -7.04 7.19 7.95
C ARG A 198 -7.68 6.59 6.71
N ARG A 199 -7.29 7.06 5.53
CA ARG A 199 -7.97 6.73 4.26
C ARG A 199 -7.40 5.49 3.58
N ASP A 200 -6.09 5.32 3.63
CA ASP A 200 -5.35 4.34 2.84
C ASP A 200 -4.12 3.85 3.63
N PRO A 201 -4.29 2.88 4.53
CA PRO A 201 -3.20 2.33 5.35
C PRO A 201 -2.03 1.78 4.53
N ASP A 202 -2.28 1.26 3.32
CA ASP A 202 -1.24 0.75 2.42
C ASP A 202 -0.41 1.89 1.84
N LYS A 203 -1.08 2.94 1.36
CA LYS A 203 -0.41 4.18 0.96
C LYS A 203 0.34 4.79 2.14
N TYR A 204 -0.22 4.75 3.34
CA TYR A 204 0.46 5.22 4.54
C TYR A 204 1.75 4.44 4.82
N ALA A 205 1.68 3.10 4.82
CA ALA A 205 2.83 2.24 5.02
C ALA A 205 3.93 2.47 3.98
N HIS A 206 3.57 2.62 2.71
CA HIS A 206 4.54 2.87 1.64
C HIS A 206 5.08 4.31 1.65
N VAL A 207 4.20 5.31 1.57
CA VAL A 207 4.56 6.72 1.34
C VAL A 207 5.18 7.34 2.59
N TRP A 208 4.70 7.03 3.79
CA TRP A 208 5.07 7.72 5.03
C TRP A 208 5.98 6.88 5.94
N LEU A 209 5.84 5.56 5.94
CA LEU A 209 6.71 4.65 6.70
C LEU A 209 7.82 4.01 5.87
N GLY A 210 7.89 4.28 4.55
CA GLY A 210 8.97 3.79 3.71
C GLY A 210 8.95 2.30 3.41
N GLY A 211 7.79 1.65 3.58
CA GLY A 211 7.57 0.27 3.12
C GLY A 211 7.59 0.17 1.61
N TYR A 212 7.70 -1.05 1.07
CA TYR A 212 7.58 -1.27 -0.37
C TYR A 212 6.17 -0.99 -0.88
N GLN A 213 6.06 -0.61 -2.14
CA GLN A 213 4.78 -0.38 -2.79
C GLN A 213 4.01 -1.70 -2.88
N GLN A 214 2.93 -1.82 -2.12
CA GLN A 214 1.96 -2.89 -2.30
C GLN A 214 1.11 -2.58 -3.54
N ARG A 215 0.88 -3.57 -4.42
CA ARG A 215 0.08 -3.36 -5.64
C ARG A 215 -1.39 -3.19 -5.28
N SER A 216 -1.86 -1.95 -5.19
CA SER A 216 -3.28 -1.62 -4.96
C SER A 216 -4.24 -2.20 -6.02
N GLU A 217 -3.73 -2.63 -7.17
CA GLU A 217 -4.51 -3.34 -8.20
C GLU A 217 -5.03 -4.71 -7.73
N ALA A 218 -4.33 -5.36 -6.80
CA ALA A 218 -4.75 -6.65 -6.27
C ALA A 218 -5.98 -6.51 -5.36
N ARG A 219 -6.23 -5.35 -4.75
CA ARG A 219 -7.39 -5.18 -3.85
C ARG A 219 -8.71 -5.33 -4.59
N VAL A 220 -9.56 -6.20 -4.04
CA VAL A 220 -10.86 -6.57 -4.62
C VAL A 220 -11.90 -5.46 -4.44
N PHE A 221 -11.94 -4.84 -3.26
CA PHE A 221 -12.90 -3.80 -2.90
C PHE A 221 -12.23 -2.43 -2.85
N LYS A 222 -12.69 -1.52 -3.72
CA LYS A 222 -12.14 -0.15 -3.84
C LYS A 222 -13.15 0.94 -3.51
N ASN A 223 -14.44 0.65 -3.63
CA ASN A 223 -15.52 1.62 -3.47
C ASN A 223 -16.22 1.43 -2.11
N TRP A 224 -15.51 1.78 -1.04
CA TRP A 224 -16.06 1.73 0.32
C TRP A 224 -15.47 2.81 1.20
N ARG A 225 -16.16 3.14 2.29
CA ARG A 225 -15.68 4.08 3.32
C ARG A 225 -16.18 3.71 4.71
N VAL A 226 -15.49 4.23 5.72
CA VAL A 226 -15.93 4.18 7.11
C VAL A 226 -16.68 5.48 7.43
N GLU A 227 -17.88 5.35 7.98
CA GLU A 227 -18.73 6.49 8.35
C GLU A 227 -19.58 6.12 9.57
N GLU A 228 -19.73 7.01 10.54
CA GLU A 228 -20.64 6.82 11.66
C GLU A 228 -22.06 7.20 11.25
N PHE A 229 -23.02 6.28 11.42
CA PHE A 229 -24.40 6.47 10.99
C PHE A 229 -25.38 5.61 11.80
N GLU A 230 -26.64 6.01 11.77
CA GLU A 230 -27.76 5.20 12.25
C GLU A 230 -28.76 4.97 11.11
N ARG A 231 -29.47 3.84 11.14
CA ARG A 231 -30.45 3.49 10.11
C ARG A 231 -31.87 3.86 10.57
N PRO A 232 -32.70 4.44 9.68
CA PRO A 232 -34.04 4.88 10.05
C PRO A 232 -34.94 3.70 10.44
N GLU A 233 -35.97 3.98 11.25
CA GLU A 233 -37.00 2.98 11.54
C GLU A 233 -37.66 2.48 10.24
N GLY A 234 -38.00 1.20 10.20
CA GLY A 234 -38.57 0.55 9.02
C GLY A 234 -37.54 0.12 7.97
N THR A 235 -36.23 0.30 8.23
CA THR A 235 -35.16 -0.24 7.37
C THR A 235 -35.31 -1.75 7.19
N ILE A 236 -35.18 -2.22 5.95
CA ILE A 236 -35.24 -3.64 5.61
C ILE A 236 -33.85 -4.22 5.75
N PHE A 237 -33.57 -4.80 6.90
CA PHE A 237 -32.27 -5.43 7.16
C PHE A 237 -32.12 -6.77 6.46
N ARG A 238 -30.87 -7.07 6.14
CA ARG A 238 -30.40 -8.32 5.56
C ARG A 238 -29.28 -8.85 6.44
N LEU A 239 -29.37 -10.11 6.81
CA LEU A 239 -28.37 -10.73 7.66
C LEU A 239 -27.75 -11.93 6.96
N GLY A 240 -26.44 -12.05 7.14
CA GLY A 240 -25.67 -13.15 6.59
C GLY A 240 -24.68 -13.71 7.59
N ALA A 241 -24.43 -15.01 7.51
CA ALA A 241 -23.59 -15.71 8.47
C ALA A 241 -22.57 -16.63 7.79
N ASP A 242 -21.37 -16.69 8.35
CA ASP A 242 -20.30 -17.60 7.94
C ASP A 242 -19.83 -18.43 9.14
N TRP A 243 -19.57 -19.72 8.93
CA TRP A 243 -19.33 -20.68 10.01
C TRP A 243 -17.85 -20.98 10.19
N GLY A 244 -17.26 -20.50 11.29
CA GLY A 244 -15.91 -20.87 11.71
C GLY A 244 -15.88 -21.94 12.80
N PHE A 245 -14.68 -22.31 13.25
CA PHE A 245 -14.52 -23.07 14.50
C PHE A 245 -13.14 -22.83 15.11
N ALA A 246 -12.08 -23.37 14.52
CA ALA A 246 -10.75 -23.38 15.13
C ALA A 246 -10.01 -22.05 14.96
N SER A 247 -9.30 -21.87 13.84
CA SER A 247 -8.71 -20.59 13.42
C SER A 247 -9.76 -19.64 12.86
N ASP A 248 -10.79 -20.21 12.24
CA ASP A 248 -11.77 -19.45 11.48
C ASP A 248 -12.87 -18.93 12.41
N PRO A 249 -13.27 -17.66 12.28
CA PRO A 249 -14.31 -17.03 13.09
C PRO A 249 -15.71 -17.48 12.67
N SER A 250 -16.62 -17.56 13.64
CA SER A 250 -18.04 -17.53 13.34
C SER A 250 -18.50 -16.09 13.25
N VAL A 251 -19.23 -15.76 12.17
CA VAL A 251 -19.60 -14.39 11.83
C VAL A 251 -21.10 -14.27 11.61
N LEU A 252 -21.68 -13.17 12.10
CA LEU A 252 -22.98 -12.65 11.66
C LEU A 252 -22.79 -11.18 11.27
N ILE A 253 -23.34 -10.78 10.13
CA ILE A 253 -23.32 -9.38 9.69
C ILE A 253 -24.72 -8.89 9.37
N ARG A 254 -24.99 -7.61 9.67
CA ARG A 254 -26.23 -6.92 9.34
C ARG A 254 -25.97 -5.78 8.36
N CYS A 255 -26.75 -5.74 7.29
CA CYS A 255 -26.67 -4.69 6.30
C CYS A 255 -28.05 -4.30 5.75
N ASP A 256 -28.10 -3.17 5.05
CA ASP A 256 -29.24 -2.76 4.23
C ASP A 256 -28.79 -2.12 2.92
N ILE A 257 -29.67 -2.14 1.93
CA ILE A 257 -29.41 -1.59 0.60
C ILE A 257 -30.36 -0.40 0.40
N ASP A 258 -29.79 0.76 0.15
CA ASP A 258 -30.51 2.01 -0.14
C ASP A 258 -29.96 2.63 -1.44
N GLY A 259 -30.73 2.49 -2.52
CA GLY A 259 -30.28 2.86 -3.86
C GLY A 259 -29.01 2.10 -4.27
N ASN A 260 -27.92 2.86 -4.48
CA ASN A 260 -26.60 2.30 -4.82
C ASN A 260 -25.67 2.15 -3.60
N ARG A 261 -26.18 2.34 -2.37
CA ARG A 261 -25.37 2.23 -1.15
C ARG A 261 -25.70 0.95 -0.40
N LEU A 262 -24.64 0.29 0.07
CA LEU A 262 -24.72 -0.85 0.96
C LEU A 262 -24.22 -0.41 2.34
N TYR A 263 -25.13 -0.27 3.30
CA TYR A 263 -24.80 0.12 4.65
C TYR A 263 -24.57 -1.12 5.51
N VAL A 264 -23.46 -1.17 6.24
CA VAL A 264 -23.16 -2.25 7.20
C VAL A 264 -22.98 -1.65 8.59
N ASP A 265 -23.90 -1.98 9.50
CA ASP A 265 -24.01 -1.28 10.79
C ASP A 265 -23.66 -2.12 12.01
N TYR A 266 -23.77 -3.45 11.93
CA TYR A 266 -23.38 -4.37 13.00
C TYR A 266 -22.72 -5.64 12.43
N GLU A 267 -21.75 -6.14 13.20
CA GLU A 267 -21.17 -7.47 13.03
C GLU A 267 -21.05 -8.14 14.40
N ALA A 268 -21.15 -9.46 14.42
CA ALA A 268 -20.70 -10.32 15.51
C ALA A 268 -19.62 -11.25 14.96
N TYR A 269 -18.52 -11.39 15.69
CA TYR A 269 -17.32 -12.10 15.25
C TYR A 269 -16.68 -12.80 16.44
N GLN A 270 -16.47 -14.11 16.34
CA GLN A 270 -15.77 -14.86 17.39
C GLN A 270 -15.02 -16.08 16.84
N VAL A 271 -13.71 -16.10 17.07
CA VAL A 271 -12.83 -17.28 16.85
C VAL A 271 -13.02 -18.27 18.00
N GLY A 272 -13.00 -19.58 17.71
CA GLY A 272 -13.18 -20.59 18.76
C GLY A 272 -14.61 -20.70 19.28
N CYS A 273 -15.60 -20.14 18.58
CA CYS A 273 -16.99 -20.20 19.04
C CYS A 273 -17.54 -21.62 18.91
N GLU A 274 -17.87 -22.25 20.03
CA GLU A 274 -18.58 -23.51 20.03
C GLU A 274 -20.01 -23.33 19.50
N ILE A 275 -20.53 -24.36 18.82
CA ILE A 275 -21.87 -24.33 18.20
C ILE A 275 -22.95 -23.95 19.22
N VAL A 276 -22.82 -24.46 20.46
CA VAL A 276 -23.77 -24.21 21.55
C VAL A 276 -23.82 -22.73 21.99
N ASN A 277 -22.77 -21.95 21.70
CA ASN A 277 -22.66 -20.53 22.08
C ASN A 277 -23.01 -19.58 20.92
N LEU A 278 -23.22 -20.10 19.71
CA LEU A 278 -23.61 -19.29 18.55
C LEU A 278 -24.89 -18.45 18.77
N PRO A 279 -25.94 -18.95 19.45
CA PRO A 279 -27.12 -18.13 19.72
C PRO A 279 -26.78 -16.88 20.53
N GLU A 280 -25.93 -16.99 21.55
CA GLU A 280 -25.50 -15.85 22.37
C GLU A 280 -24.70 -14.85 21.54
N LEU A 281 -23.76 -15.33 20.72
CA LEU A 281 -22.99 -14.50 19.80
C LEU A 281 -23.91 -13.72 18.84
N PHE A 282 -24.92 -14.38 18.26
CA PHE A 282 -25.80 -13.75 17.26
C PHE A 282 -26.74 -12.73 17.90
N MET A 283 -27.10 -12.89 19.16
CA MET A 283 -27.89 -11.90 19.91
C MET A 283 -27.14 -10.59 20.18
N ALA A 284 -25.83 -10.55 19.99
CA ALA A 284 -25.05 -9.30 20.04
C ALA A 284 -25.39 -8.35 18.87
N VAL A 285 -25.95 -8.87 17.77
CA VAL A 285 -26.44 -8.06 16.65
C VAL A 285 -27.91 -7.70 16.92
N PRO A 286 -28.29 -6.42 16.97
CA PRO A 286 -29.65 -6.05 17.35
C PRO A 286 -30.69 -6.62 16.38
N GLU A 287 -31.75 -7.19 16.96
CA GLU A 287 -32.91 -7.76 16.26
C GLU A 287 -32.61 -8.94 15.34
N ALA A 288 -31.43 -9.55 15.43
CA ALA A 288 -31.02 -10.64 14.54
C ALA A 288 -32.03 -11.81 14.51
N GLU A 289 -32.68 -12.11 15.64
CA GLU A 289 -33.70 -13.15 15.79
C GLU A 289 -34.99 -12.86 15.00
N LYS A 290 -35.26 -11.59 14.69
CA LYS A 290 -36.49 -11.17 13.99
C LYS A 290 -36.35 -11.28 12.48
N TRP A 291 -35.13 -11.16 11.93
CA TRP A 291 -34.88 -11.06 10.50
C TRP A 291 -34.47 -12.40 9.87
N PRO A 292 -34.71 -12.62 8.56
CA PRO A 292 -34.17 -13.77 7.85
C PRO A 292 -32.65 -13.68 7.75
N ILE A 293 -31.97 -14.77 8.14
CA ILE A 293 -30.50 -14.90 8.05
C ILE A 293 -30.16 -15.91 6.95
N THR A 294 -29.26 -15.55 6.04
CA THR A 294 -28.74 -16.48 5.03
C THR A 294 -27.33 -16.89 5.41
N ALA A 295 -27.10 -18.16 5.70
CA ALA A 295 -25.84 -18.65 6.25
C ALA A 295 -25.10 -19.59 5.29
N ASP A 296 -23.79 -19.76 5.47
CA ASP A 296 -23.04 -20.79 4.75
C ASP A 296 -23.73 -22.17 4.89
N SER A 297 -23.74 -22.90 3.78
CA SER A 297 -24.38 -24.20 3.63
C SER A 297 -23.44 -25.39 3.86
N ALA A 298 -22.17 -25.18 4.24
CA ALA A 298 -21.25 -26.28 4.52
C ALA A 298 -21.60 -27.08 5.79
N ARG A 299 -22.29 -26.47 6.76
CA ARG A 299 -22.63 -27.05 8.08
C ARG A 299 -24.14 -27.06 8.36
N PRO A 300 -24.93 -27.93 7.70
CA PRO A 300 -26.38 -27.96 7.87
C PRO A 300 -26.83 -28.25 9.31
N GLU A 301 -26.03 -28.98 10.08
CA GLU A 301 -26.24 -29.23 11.51
C GLU A 301 -26.19 -27.95 12.34
N THR A 302 -25.32 -26.99 11.99
CA THR A 302 -25.22 -25.69 12.66
C THR A 302 -26.47 -24.85 12.40
N ILE A 303 -26.97 -24.87 11.17
CA ILE A 303 -28.25 -24.23 10.81
C ILE A 303 -29.40 -24.84 11.61
N SER A 304 -29.48 -26.17 11.68
CA SER A 304 -30.52 -26.85 12.46
C SER A 304 -30.45 -26.53 13.96
N HIS A 305 -29.24 -26.39 14.51
CA HIS A 305 -29.03 -25.95 15.89
C HIS A 305 -29.58 -24.54 16.09
N MET A 306 -29.18 -23.56 15.26
CA MET A 306 -29.63 -22.17 15.37
C MET A 306 -31.16 -22.02 15.24
N GLN A 307 -31.79 -22.79 14.34
CA GLN A 307 -33.25 -22.81 14.19
C GLN A 307 -33.98 -23.22 15.48
N LYS A 308 -33.40 -24.16 16.24
CA LYS A 308 -33.98 -24.65 17.51
C LYS A 308 -33.68 -23.72 18.69
N HIS A 309 -32.75 -22.77 18.54
CA HIS A 309 -32.25 -21.91 19.60
C HIS A 309 -32.42 -20.42 19.25
N GLY A 310 -33.63 -20.03 18.84
CA GLY A 310 -34.02 -18.62 18.73
C GLY A 310 -33.92 -18.00 17.34
N PHE A 311 -33.35 -18.70 16.35
CA PHE A 311 -33.21 -18.18 14.98
C PHE A 311 -33.99 -19.02 13.95
N PRO A 312 -35.32 -19.16 14.06
CA PRO A 312 -36.10 -20.08 13.21
C PRO A 312 -36.11 -19.70 11.72
N LYS A 313 -35.73 -18.47 11.37
CA LYS A 313 -35.71 -17.95 9.99
C LYS A 313 -34.35 -18.08 9.30
N ILE A 314 -33.35 -18.68 9.95
CA ILE A 314 -32.05 -18.94 9.33
C ILE A 314 -32.17 -20.01 8.25
N ARG A 315 -31.52 -19.78 7.10
CA ARG A 315 -31.54 -20.66 5.94
C ARG A 315 -30.16 -20.80 5.33
N ALA A 316 -29.94 -21.91 4.65
CA ALA A 316 -28.70 -22.18 3.92
C ALA A 316 -28.61 -21.33 2.64
N ALA A 317 -27.42 -20.79 2.37
CA ALA A 317 -27.06 -20.13 1.12
C ALA A 317 -27.01 -21.14 -0.03
N ILE A 318 -27.41 -20.71 -1.23
CA ILE A 318 -27.42 -21.57 -2.42
C ILE A 318 -26.05 -21.52 -3.09
N LYS A 319 -25.29 -22.62 -3.00
CA LYS A 319 -24.01 -22.78 -3.69
C LYS A 319 -24.24 -23.04 -5.19
N GLY A 320 -23.52 -22.29 -6.02
CA GLY A 320 -23.46 -22.47 -7.48
C GLY A 320 -22.03 -22.27 -7.97
N ALA A 321 -21.71 -22.82 -9.15
CA ALA A 321 -20.34 -22.91 -9.70
C ALA A 321 -19.60 -21.56 -9.93
N LYS A 322 -20.25 -20.42 -9.67
CA LYS A 322 -19.69 -19.05 -9.73
C LYS A 322 -20.19 -18.14 -8.60
N SER A 323 -20.68 -18.74 -7.51
CA SER A 323 -21.43 -17.99 -6.49
C SER A 323 -20.57 -17.01 -5.69
N LEU A 324 -19.26 -17.24 -5.61
CA LEU A 324 -18.29 -16.37 -4.97
C LEU A 324 -18.03 -15.14 -5.85
N GLU A 325 -17.58 -15.34 -7.09
CA GLU A 325 -17.24 -14.28 -8.02
C GLU A 325 -18.43 -13.37 -8.31
N GLU A 326 -19.59 -13.95 -8.61
CA GLU A 326 -20.83 -13.18 -8.83
C GLU A 326 -21.27 -12.40 -7.59
N GLY A 327 -20.91 -12.87 -6.39
CA GLY A 327 -21.28 -12.21 -5.15
C GLY A 327 -20.34 -11.05 -4.84
N VAL A 328 -19.04 -11.25 -5.05
CA VAL A 328 -18.03 -10.19 -4.99
C VAL A 328 -18.32 -9.09 -6.01
N GLU A 329 -18.63 -9.45 -7.25
CA GLU A 329 -19.01 -8.50 -8.30
C GLU A 329 -20.28 -7.72 -7.93
N PHE A 330 -21.28 -8.40 -7.34
CA PHE A 330 -22.48 -7.73 -6.85
C PHE A 330 -22.18 -6.72 -5.74
N LEU A 331 -21.34 -7.09 -4.75
CA LEU A 331 -20.92 -6.17 -3.70
C LEU A 331 -20.13 -4.97 -4.26
N ASN A 332 -19.25 -5.20 -5.24
CA ASN A 332 -18.47 -4.16 -5.91
C ASN A 332 -19.32 -3.17 -6.73
N SER A 333 -20.57 -3.50 -7.04
CA SER A 333 -21.48 -2.56 -7.71
C SER A 333 -21.97 -1.44 -6.78
N PHE A 334 -21.87 -1.61 -5.46
CA PHE A 334 -22.33 -0.64 -4.46
C PHE A 334 -21.23 0.33 -4.03
N ASP A 335 -21.67 1.45 -3.47
CA ASP A 335 -20.88 2.30 -2.56
C ASP A 335 -21.08 1.77 -1.12
N ILE A 336 -20.08 1.05 -0.60
CA ILE A 336 -20.20 0.38 0.70
C ILE A 336 -19.85 1.36 1.82
N VAL A 337 -20.77 1.54 2.77
CA VAL A 337 -20.60 2.42 3.92
C VAL A 337 -20.60 1.57 5.18
N VAL A 338 -19.47 1.50 5.87
CA VAL A 338 -19.26 0.62 7.02
C VAL A 338 -19.20 1.44 8.30
N HIS A 339 -19.98 1.06 9.30
CA HIS A 339 -19.92 1.69 10.60
C HIS A 339 -18.57 1.39 11.29
N PRO A 340 -17.92 2.37 11.98
CA PRO A 340 -16.67 2.16 12.73
C PRO A 340 -16.65 1.01 13.74
N ARG A 341 -17.83 0.44 14.07
CA ARG A 341 -17.97 -0.66 15.03
C ARG A 341 -17.68 -2.01 14.37
N CYS A 342 -17.79 -2.10 13.05
CA CYS A 342 -17.55 -3.30 12.26
C CYS A 342 -16.07 -3.42 11.87
N LYS A 343 -15.21 -3.59 12.88
CA LYS A 343 -13.75 -3.57 12.73
C LYS A 343 -13.26 -4.69 11.80
N HIS A 344 -13.86 -5.87 11.90
CA HIS A 344 -13.41 -7.03 11.14
C HIS A 344 -13.79 -6.89 9.66
N LEU A 345 -14.99 -6.37 9.34
CA LEU A 345 -15.31 -6.04 7.95
C LEU A 345 -14.35 -4.99 7.38
N ILE A 346 -13.99 -3.96 8.17
CA ILE A 346 -13.03 -2.92 7.75
C ILE A 346 -11.67 -3.56 7.42
N ASP A 347 -11.19 -4.47 8.27
CA ASP A 347 -9.94 -5.20 8.05
C ASP A 347 -10.01 -6.05 6.77
N GLU A 348 -11.08 -6.84 6.59
CA GLU A 348 -11.23 -7.69 5.41
C GLU A 348 -11.38 -6.87 4.11
N LEU A 349 -12.19 -5.80 4.08
CA LEU A 349 -12.28 -4.89 2.92
C LEU A 349 -10.96 -4.18 2.62
N THR A 350 -10.11 -4.03 3.63
CA THR A 350 -8.76 -3.49 3.48
C THR A 350 -7.82 -4.52 2.83
N LEU A 351 -7.84 -5.75 3.29
CA LEU A 351 -6.83 -6.75 2.96
C LEU A 351 -7.21 -7.68 1.80
N TYR A 352 -8.49 -7.83 1.49
CA TYR A 352 -8.97 -8.82 0.52
C TYR A 352 -8.50 -8.50 -0.90
N LYS A 353 -7.77 -9.46 -1.48
CA LYS A 353 -7.04 -9.28 -2.74
C LYS A 353 -7.13 -10.48 -3.67
N TYR A 354 -6.80 -10.22 -4.93
CA TYR A 354 -6.53 -11.24 -5.92
C TYR A 354 -5.15 -11.86 -5.71
N LYS A 355 -5.00 -13.14 -6.04
CA LYS A 355 -3.72 -13.85 -6.00
C LYS A 355 -2.72 -13.21 -6.96
N GLU A 356 -1.46 -13.28 -6.58
CA GLU A 356 -0.35 -12.83 -7.42
C GLU A 356 0.46 -14.01 -7.93
N ASP A 357 0.88 -13.93 -9.20
CA ASP A 357 1.87 -14.84 -9.76
C ASP A 357 3.23 -14.58 -9.11
N LYS A 358 3.80 -15.59 -8.45
CA LYS A 358 5.04 -15.42 -7.65
C LYS A 358 6.29 -15.11 -8.47
N LEU A 359 6.29 -15.40 -9.78
CA LEU A 359 7.46 -15.21 -10.64
C LEU A 359 7.43 -13.86 -11.35
N THR A 360 6.23 -13.40 -11.73
CA THR A 360 6.02 -12.20 -12.54
C THR A 360 5.44 -11.03 -11.72
N GLY A 361 4.87 -11.32 -10.55
CA GLY A 361 4.10 -10.39 -9.73
C GLY A 361 2.74 -10.01 -10.33
N ALA A 362 2.33 -10.61 -11.46
CA ALA A 362 1.08 -10.27 -12.12
C ALA A 362 -0.14 -10.63 -11.25
N VAL A 363 -1.14 -9.74 -11.22
CA VAL A 363 -2.41 -10.00 -10.53
C VAL A 363 -3.22 -11.00 -11.35
N LEU A 364 -3.56 -12.14 -10.74
CA LEU A 364 -4.35 -13.20 -11.36
C LEU A 364 -5.84 -12.95 -11.09
N PRO A 365 -6.76 -13.33 -11.99
CA PRO A 365 -8.20 -13.23 -11.77
C PRO A 365 -8.72 -14.34 -10.84
N ILE A 366 -7.98 -14.61 -9.76
CA ILE A 366 -8.26 -15.65 -8.77
C ILE A 366 -8.28 -14.95 -7.41
N LEU A 367 -9.39 -15.02 -6.69
CA LEU A 367 -9.48 -14.45 -5.34
C LEU A 367 -8.55 -15.19 -4.39
N GLU A 368 -7.87 -14.46 -3.52
CA GLU A 368 -7.11 -15.07 -2.44
C GLU A 368 -8.08 -15.58 -1.38
N ASP A 369 -7.99 -16.88 -1.07
CA ASP A 369 -8.90 -17.55 -0.15
C ASP A 369 -8.32 -17.47 1.27
N LYS A 370 -8.34 -16.27 1.83
CA LYS A 370 -7.81 -15.97 3.16
C LYS A 370 -8.47 -14.72 3.74
N ASP A 371 -8.79 -14.77 5.03
CA ASP A 371 -9.31 -13.63 5.81
C ASP A 371 -10.53 -12.96 5.13
N ASN A 372 -11.53 -13.76 4.75
CA ASN A 372 -12.70 -13.34 3.95
C ASN A 372 -14.07 -13.73 4.55
N HIS A 373 -14.10 -14.08 5.83
CA HIS A 373 -15.29 -14.62 6.51
C HIS A 373 -16.42 -13.59 6.65
N VAL A 374 -16.08 -12.34 6.96
CA VAL A 374 -17.04 -11.24 7.08
C VAL A 374 -17.55 -10.81 5.70
N ILE A 375 -16.68 -10.79 4.68
CA ILE A 375 -17.05 -10.55 3.29
C ILE A 375 -17.98 -11.66 2.78
N ASP A 376 -17.72 -12.92 3.13
CA ASP A 376 -18.57 -14.04 2.77
C ASP A 376 -19.93 -13.97 3.47
N ALA A 377 -19.95 -13.64 4.76
CA ALA A 377 -21.20 -13.35 5.47
C ALA A 377 -21.99 -12.21 4.79
N LEU A 378 -21.33 -11.12 4.37
CA LEU A 378 -21.97 -10.00 3.68
C LEU A 378 -22.52 -10.42 2.31
N ARG A 379 -21.78 -11.27 1.59
CA ARG A 379 -22.19 -11.86 0.31
C ARG A 379 -23.45 -12.71 0.48
N TYR A 380 -23.53 -13.50 1.56
CA TYR A 380 -24.72 -14.28 1.90
C TYR A 380 -25.91 -13.39 2.27
N ALA A 381 -25.71 -12.33 3.05
CA ALA A 381 -26.75 -11.35 3.38
C ALA A 381 -27.40 -10.75 2.11
N CYS A 382 -26.57 -10.48 1.10
CA CYS A 382 -26.97 -9.91 -0.18
C CYS A 382 -27.48 -10.94 -1.21
N GLU A 383 -27.46 -12.24 -0.93
CA GLU A 383 -27.80 -13.29 -1.92
C GLU A 383 -29.20 -13.10 -2.51
N GLY A 384 -30.19 -12.82 -1.64
CA GLY A 384 -31.58 -12.64 -2.06
C GLY A 384 -31.76 -11.44 -2.99
N ALA A 385 -31.09 -10.33 -2.70
CA ALA A 385 -31.12 -9.12 -3.54
C ALA A 385 -30.47 -9.38 -4.90
N ARG A 386 -29.27 -10.00 -4.89
CA ARG A 386 -28.55 -10.38 -6.11
C ARG A 386 -29.38 -11.26 -7.03
N ARG A 387 -30.12 -12.22 -6.48
CA ARG A 387 -30.95 -13.14 -7.25
C ARG A 387 -32.21 -12.50 -7.80
N ALA A 388 -32.79 -11.54 -7.08
CA ALA A 388 -33.92 -10.75 -7.57
C ALA A 388 -33.52 -9.80 -8.71
N ALA A 389 -32.27 -9.30 -8.71
CA ALA A 389 -31.74 -8.44 -9.76
C ALA A 389 -31.43 -9.19 -11.08
N LYS A 390 -31.23 -10.51 -11.05
CA LYS A 390 -31.06 -11.31 -12.28
C LYS A 390 -32.41 -11.47 -12.98
N PRO A 391 -32.54 -11.15 -14.29
CA PRO A 391 -33.78 -11.40 -15.02
C PRO A 391 -34.11 -12.90 -14.94
N ALA A 392 -35.36 -13.22 -14.58
CA ALA A 392 -35.82 -14.59 -14.48
C ALA A 392 -35.57 -15.30 -15.83
N LYS A 393 -34.80 -16.40 -15.81
CA LYS A 393 -34.62 -17.23 -17.00
C LYS A 393 -36.00 -17.62 -17.54
N GLN A 394 -36.36 -17.13 -18.73
CA GLN A 394 -37.56 -17.58 -19.43
C GLN A 394 -37.48 -19.11 -19.55
N LYS A 395 -38.42 -19.82 -18.92
CA LYS A 395 -38.59 -21.25 -19.14
C LYS A 395 -38.92 -21.43 -20.62
N GLN A 396 -38.00 -21.98 -21.40
CA GLN A 396 -38.30 -22.37 -22.77
C GLN A 396 -39.48 -23.36 -22.74
N PRO A 397 -40.54 -23.13 -23.53
CA PRO A 397 -41.65 -24.06 -23.58
C PRO A 397 -41.15 -25.40 -24.13
N VAL A 398 -41.48 -26.48 -23.42
CA VAL A 398 -41.19 -27.84 -23.88
C VAL A 398 -41.96 -28.07 -25.18
N VAL A 399 -41.25 -28.07 -26.31
CA VAL A 399 -41.82 -28.45 -27.60
C VAL A 399 -42.11 -29.94 -27.55
N ARG A 400 -43.37 -30.31 -27.28
CA ARG A 400 -43.85 -31.67 -27.53
C ARG A 400 -43.81 -31.90 -29.05
N ARG A 401 -42.83 -32.66 -29.53
CA ARG A 401 -42.84 -33.17 -30.91
C ARG A 401 -44.05 -34.08 -31.09
N SER A 402 -45.02 -33.65 -31.88
CA SER A 402 -46.05 -34.52 -32.43
C SER A 402 -45.39 -35.47 -33.42
N VAL A 403 -45.39 -36.77 -33.12
CA VAL A 403 -45.04 -37.81 -34.09
C VAL A 403 -46.19 -37.90 -35.09
N MET A 404 -46.05 -37.26 -36.26
CA MET A 404 -46.94 -37.54 -37.40
C MET A 404 -46.47 -38.85 -38.06
N GLY A 405 -47.32 -39.87 -37.98
CA GLY A 405 -47.12 -41.15 -38.63
C GLY A 405 -47.16 -41.00 -40.15
N GLY A 406 -46.07 -41.38 -40.81
CA GLY A 406 -46.05 -41.67 -42.24
C GLY A 406 -46.30 -43.16 -42.44
N GLY A 407 -47.53 -43.53 -42.77
CA GLY A 407 -47.88 -44.86 -43.25
C GLY A 407 -48.72 -44.75 -44.52
N ALA A 408 -48.20 -45.30 -45.63
CA ALA A 408 -48.90 -45.86 -46.80
C ALA A 408 -47.86 -46.05 -47.92
N TRP A 409 -47.30 -47.26 -48.14
CA TRP A 409 -47.83 -48.46 -48.81
C TRP A 409 -47.71 -48.42 -50.35
N MET A 410 -47.25 -49.56 -50.87
CA MET A 410 -46.83 -49.94 -52.22
C MET A 410 -47.79 -49.60 -53.37
N SER A 411 -47.23 -49.31 -54.56
CA SER A 411 -47.29 -50.16 -55.77
C SER A 411 -46.41 -49.57 -56.87
#